data_AF-A0A2S8EUZ7-F1
#
_entry.id   AF-A0A2S8EUZ7-F1
#
_cell.length_a   1.000
_cell.length_b   1.000
_cell.length_c   1.000
_cell.angle_alpha   90.00
_cell.angle_beta   90.00
_cell.angle_gamma   90.00
#
_symmetry.space_group_name_H-M   'P 1'
#
loop_
_entity.id
_entity.type
_entity.pdbx_description
1 polymer ?
#
loop_
_entity_poly.entity_id
_entity_poly.type
_entity_poly.pdbx_seq_one_letter_code
_entity_poly.pdbx_strand_id
1 'polypeptide(L)'
;MRRLQIRPGARARTIFTGLGLAALTALTACADAPAQPPEQVSRALPATRWDHHPQAAVWTRATMSAATGPASELVETVPADIETFCPGYAEAGARDRGAFWAGLFSGLARFESTWNPRAAGGGGRYRGLLQISPATARYRGCSIDSGDDLYDGATNLGCGARIAAAAVARDGVVAGRPGDWGGVAADWPPLRDPAKRGEIAAFTRAQPYCAG
;
A
#
# COMPACT_ATOMS: atom_id res chain seq x y z
N MET A 1 7.34 5.11 -101.59
CA MET A 1 6.60 6.40 -101.56
C MET A 1 7.49 7.46 -100.91
N ARG A 2 7.78 8.55 -101.65
CA ARG A 2 8.09 9.97 -101.28
C ARG A 2 8.21 10.28 -99.77
N ARG A 3 9.07 11.15 -99.23
CA ARG A 3 9.89 12.32 -99.66
C ARG A 3 10.79 12.72 -98.46
N LEU A 4 11.99 13.31 -98.65
CA LEU A 4 12.38 14.71 -98.27
C LEU A 4 11.92 15.19 -96.86
N GLN A 5 12.65 15.97 -96.04
CA GLN A 5 13.97 16.61 -96.02
C GLN A 5 13.99 17.53 -94.76
N ILE A 6 15.18 17.97 -94.36
CA ILE A 6 15.52 19.31 -93.78
C ILE A 6 15.13 19.63 -92.32
N ARG A 7 16.15 20.21 -91.65
CA ARG A 7 16.24 20.93 -90.35
C ARG A 7 15.32 22.20 -90.32
N PRO A 8 15.68 23.27 -89.58
CA PRO A 8 15.72 23.52 -88.14
C PRO A 8 14.62 24.54 -87.76
N GLY A 9 14.53 24.95 -86.49
CA GLY A 9 13.65 26.09 -86.16
C GLY A 9 13.71 26.52 -84.71
N ALA A 10 14.60 27.49 -84.43
CA ALA A 10 14.50 28.34 -83.26
C ALA A 10 13.27 29.26 -83.38
N ARG A 11 12.68 29.63 -82.24
CA ARG A 11 12.03 30.92 -81.87
C ARG A 11 11.01 30.61 -80.75
N ALA A 12 11.17 31.14 -79.55
CA ALA A 12 11.00 32.52 -79.09
C ALA A 12 9.73 32.60 -78.21
N ARG A 13 9.98 32.94 -76.95
CA ARG A 13 9.16 33.75 -76.02
C ARG A 13 7.66 33.81 -76.29
N THR A 14 6.85 33.38 -75.31
CA THR A 14 5.82 34.28 -74.74
C THR A 14 5.48 33.86 -73.32
N ILE A 15 5.36 34.86 -72.46
CA ILE A 15 4.93 34.83 -71.07
C ILE A 15 3.42 34.56 -71.04
N PHE A 16 2.97 33.62 -70.20
CA PHE A 16 1.59 33.60 -69.71
C PHE A 16 1.58 33.41 -68.20
N THR A 17 1.23 34.50 -67.54
CA THR A 17 0.76 34.61 -66.17
C THR A 17 -0.43 33.67 -66.00
N GLY A 18 -0.24 32.59 -65.26
CA GLY A 18 -1.29 31.66 -64.87
C GLY A 18 -1.19 31.43 -63.37
N LEU A 19 -2.05 32.10 -62.62
CA LEU A 19 -2.24 31.96 -61.18
C LEU A 19 -2.81 30.55 -60.93
N GLY A 20 -1.93 29.55 -60.88
CA GLY A 20 -2.26 28.15 -60.62
C GLY A 20 -2.44 27.93 -59.13
N LEU A 21 -3.69 27.69 -58.75
CA LEU A 21 -4.15 27.31 -57.42
C LEU A 21 -3.30 26.13 -56.89
N ALA A 22 -2.37 26.39 -55.98
CA ALA A 22 -1.59 25.36 -55.31
C ALA A 22 -2.51 24.60 -54.35
N ALA A 23 -2.97 23.43 -54.78
CA ALA A 23 -3.64 22.47 -53.92
C ALA A 23 -2.63 21.97 -52.87
N LEU A 24 -2.69 22.52 -51.66
CA LEU A 24 -1.98 22.02 -50.49
C LEU A 24 -2.56 20.65 -50.12
N THR A 25 -1.93 19.59 -50.58
CA THR A 25 -2.14 18.24 -50.05
C THR A 25 -1.62 18.23 -48.61
N ALA A 26 -2.53 18.36 -47.65
CA ALA A 26 -2.23 18.16 -46.25
C ALA A 26 -1.89 16.67 -46.03
N LEU A 27 -0.61 16.35 -45.91
CA LEU A 27 -0.16 15.07 -45.38
C LEU A 27 -0.56 15.05 -43.90
N THR A 28 -1.72 14.44 -43.61
CA THR A 28 -2.09 14.06 -42.25
C THR A 28 -1.14 12.97 -41.79
N ALA A 29 -0.06 13.35 -41.12
CA ALA A 29 0.76 12.44 -40.35
C ALA A 29 -0.10 11.98 -39.16
N CYS A 30 -0.61 10.74 -39.21
CA CYS A 30 -1.03 10.04 -38.02
C CYS A 30 0.25 9.83 -37.19
N ALA A 31 0.50 10.72 -36.24
CA ALA A 31 1.46 10.44 -35.19
C ALA A 31 0.84 9.33 -34.33
N ASP A 32 1.29 8.09 -34.54
CA ASP A 32 1.15 7.04 -33.54
C ASP A 32 1.86 7.54 -32.29
N ALA A 33 1.07 8.03 -31.34
CA ALA A 33 1.57 8.34 -30.02
C ALA A 33 2.18 7.04 -29.45
N PRO A 34 3.42 7.06 -28.94
CA PRO A 34 3.94 5.88 -28.28
C PRO A 34 2.97 5.52 -27.15
N ALA A 35 2.42 4.30 -27.20
CA ALA A 35 1.63 3.77 -26.10
C ALA A 35 2.47 3.92 -24.84
N GLN A 36 2.06 4.80 -23.94
CA GLN A 36 2.72 4.91 -22.66
C GLN A 36 2.65 3.51 -22.01
N PRO A 37 3.78 2.93 -21.58
CA PRO A 37 3.75 1.73 -20.75
C PRO A 37 2.72 1.99 -19.65
N PRO A 38 1.83 1.03 -19.32
CA PRO A 38 0.84 1.26 -18.28
C PRO A 38 1.61 1.79 -17.09
N GLU A 39 1.32 3.04 -16.74
CA GLU A 39 1.85 3.66 -15.56
C GLU A 39 1.58 2.62 -14.48
N GLN A 40 2.64 2.01 -13.95
CA GLN A 40 2.50 1.21 -12.74
C GLN A 40 1.94 2.24 -11.77
N VAL A 41 0.62 2.25 -11.59
CA VAL A 41 -0.04 3.05 -10.58
C VAL A 41 0.61 2.53 -9.32
N SER A 42 1.66 3.22 -8.86
CA SER A 42 2.29 2.96 -7.59
C SER A 42 1.19 3.32 -6.61
N ARG A 43 0.30 2.37 -6.36
CA ARG A 43 -0.94 2.60 -5.65
C ARG A 43 -0.52 3.13 -4.30
N ALA A 44 -0.81 4.40 -4.04
CA ALA A 44 -0.26 5.15 -2.93
C ALA A 44 -0.35 4.33 -1.63
N LEU A 45 0.66 4.45 -0.78
CA LEU A 45 0.63 3.82 0.52
C LEU A 45 -0.60 4.34 1.30
N PRO A 46 -1.28 3.47 2.07
CA PRO A 46 -2.38 3.90 2.89
C PRO A 46 -1.89 4.90 3.94
N ALA A 47 -2.77 5.83 4.32
CA ALA A 47 -2.49 6.72 5.44
C ALA A 47 -2.36 5.91 6.74
N THR A 48 -1.37 6.28 7.55
CA THR A 48 -1.09 5.65 8.84
C THR A 48 -0.75 6.71 9.88
N ARG A 49 -0.99 6.42 11.16
CA ARG A 49 -0.79 7.43 12.21
C ARG A 49 0.68 7.79 12.45
N TRP A 50 1.60 6.96 11.95
CA TRP A 50 3.04 7.22 11.99
C TRP A 50 3.55 8.00 10.78
N ASP A 51 2.70 8.52 9.88
CA ASP A 51 3.14 9.20 8.63
C ASP A 51 4.05 10.41 8.86
N HIS A 52 4.06 10.96 10.07
CA HIS A 52 4.99 12.02 10.49
C HIS A 52 6.42 11.52 10.76
N HIS A 53 6.63 10.20 10.84
CA HIS A 53 7.91 9.60 11.14
C HIS A 53 8.72 9.35 9.85
N PRO A 54 10.06 9.60 9.83
CA PRO A 54 10.88 9.41 8.62
C PRO A 54 10.87 7.98 8.06
N GLN A 55 10.58 6.97 8.89
CA GLN A 55 10.51 5.56 8.48
C GLN A 55 9.09 5.08 8.13
N ALA A 56 8.08 5.96 8.13
CA ALA A 56 6.67 5.61 7.92
C ALA A 56 6.45 4.69 6.71
N ALA A 57 7.01 5.05 5.55
CA ALA A 57 6.83 4.31 4.32
C ALA A 57 7.38 2.87 4.41
N VAL A 58 8.50 2.67 5.13
CA VAL A 58 9.09 1.35 5.35
C VAL A 58 8.20 0.51 6.26
N TRP A 59 7.70 1.11 7.34
CA TRP A 59 6.82 0.46 8.32
C TRP A 59 5.49 0.03 7.70
N THR A 60 4.87 0.91 6.91
CA THR A 60 3.63 0.62 6.18
C THR A 60 3.83 -0.52 5.19
N ARG A 61 4.90 -0.47 4.37
CA ARG A 61 5.21 -1.57 3.44
C ARG A 61 5.49 -2.89 4.15
N ALA A 62 6.31 -2.88 5.19
CA ALA A 62 6.64 -4.09 5.95
C ALA A 62 5.40 -4.76 6.53
N THR A 63 4.49 -3.96 7.11
CA THR A 63 3.23 -4.47 7.66
C THR A 63 2.34 -5.07 6.56
N MET A 64 2.14 -4.35 5.46
CA MET A 64 1.31 -4.83 4.35
C MET A 64 1.89 -6.09 3.70
N SER A 65 3.19 -6.12 3.43
CA SER A 65 3.87 -7.29 2.87
C SER A 65 3.82 -8.49 3.81
N ALA A 66 3.92 -8.29 5.12
CA ALA A 66 3.74 -9.36 6.09
C ALA A 66 2.30 -9.89 6.05
N ALA A 67 1.31 -8.99 6.12
CA ALA A 67 -0.12 -9.32 6.14
C ALA A 67 -0.59 -10.02 4.86
N THR A 68 0.03 -9.78 3.70
CA THR A 68 -0.29 -10.49 2.45
C THR A 68 0.68 -11.64 2.12
N GLY A 69 1.51 -12.05 3.09
CA GLY A 69 2.53 -13.07 2.88
C GLY A 69 2.68 -13.97 4.11
N PRO A 70 3.76 -13.84 4.90
CA PRO A 70 4.01 -14.73 6.05
C PRO A 70 3.00 -14.64 7.21
N ALA A 71 2.04 -13.72 7.14
CA ALA A 71 0.95 -13.54 8.10
C ALA A 71 -0.40 -13.42 7.36
N SER A 72 -0.59 -14.18 6.28
CA SER A 72 -1.75 -14.08 5.38
C SER A 72 -3.08 -14.36 6.06
N GLU A 73 -3.09 -15.06 7.20
CA GLU A 73 -4.29 -15.31 7.97
C GLU A 73 -4.95 -14.01 8.45
N LEU A 74 -4.19 -12.91 8.58
CA LEU A 74 -4.74 -11.59 8.86
C LEU A 74 -5.70 -11.14 7.76
N VAL A 75 -5.34 -11.28 6.49
CA VAL A 75 -6.16 -10.81 5.36
C VAL A 75 -7.14 -11.87 4.87
N GLU A 76 -6.96 -13.13 5.24
CA GLU A 76 -7.88 -14.24 4.92
C GLU A 76 -9.05 -14.32 5.91
N THR A 77 -8.80 -14.01 7.19
CA THR A 77 -9.84 -14.01 8.23
C THR A 77 -10.70 -12.77 8.14
N VAL A 78 -12.02 -12.93 8.27
CA VAL A 78 -12.98 -11.84 8.49
C VAL A 78 -13.41 -11.87 9.96
N PRO A 79 -12.88 -10.99 10.82
CA PRO A 79 -13.21 -11.00 12.24
C PRO A 79 -14.67 -10.63 12.51
N ALA A 80 -15.30 -11.24 13.52
CA ALA A 80 -16.71 -11.01 13.85
C ALA A 80 -17.01 -9.57 14.33
N ASP A 81 -16.01 -8.88 14.89
CA ASP A 81 -16.10 -7.48 15.33
C ASP A 81 -15.51 -6.49 14.31
N ILE A 82 -15.21 -6.95 13.08
CA ILE A 82 -14.47 -6.14 12.10
C ILE A 82 -15.20 -4.86 11.71
N GLU A 83 -16.53 -4.85 11.66
CA GLU A 83 -17.30 -3.64 11.36
C GLU A 83 -16.98 -2.51 12.34
N THR A 84 -16.64 -2.82 13.60
CA THR A 84 -16.21 -1.82 14.60
C THR A 84 -14.97 -1.08 14.15
N PHE A 85 -14.10 -1.70 13.35
CA PHE A 85 -12.82 -1.13 12.93
C PHE A 85 -12.78 -0.76 11.45
N CYS A 86 -13.48 -1.49 10.58
CA CYS A 86 -13.44 -1.34 9.13
C CYS A 86 -14.70 -1.98 8.48
N PRO A 87 -15.77 -1.20 8.22
CA PRO A 87 -17.02 -1.71 7.64
C PRO A 87 -16.83 -2.42 6.29
N GLY A 88 -16.05 -1.85 5.37
CA GLY A 88 -15.80 -2.45 4.05
C GLY A 88 -14.77 -3.59 4.02
N TYR A 89 -14.36 -4.13 5.17
CA TYR A 89 -13.27 -5.12 5.22
C TYR A 89 -13.65 -6.46 4.57
N ALA A 90 -14.91 -6.89 4.73
CA ALA A 90 -15.37 -8.19 4.23
C ALA A 90 -15.34 -8.23 2.69
N GLU A 91 -15.59 -7.10 2.04
CA GLU A 91 -15.62 -6.92 0.58
C GLU A 91 -14.25 -6.53 0.03
N ALA A 92 -13.36 -6.00 0.88
CA ALA A 92 -12.03 -5.55 0.48
C ALA A 92 -11.13 -6.72 0.00
N GLY A 93 -10.33 -6.44 -1.03
CA GLY A 93 -9.25 -7.34 -1.46
C GLY A 93 -8.06 -7.36 -0.51
N ALA A 94 -7.18 -8.35 -0.65
CA ALA A 94 -6.04 -8.59 0.26
C ALA A 94 -5.15 -7.36 0.50
N ARG A 95 -4.92 -6.53 -0.53
CA ARG A 95 -4.15 -5.28 -0.38
C ARG A 95 -4.81 -4.31 0.60
N ASP A 96 -6.12 -4.10 0.47
CA ASP A 96 -6.86 -3.11 1.26
C ASP A 96 -7.12 -3.64 2.68
N ARG A 97 -7.28 -4.95 2.84
CA ARG A 97 -7.20 -5.62 4.15
C ARG A 97 -5.82 -5.47 4.80
N GLY A 98 -4.74 -5.59 4.03
CA GLY A 98 -3.38 -5.30 4.50
C GLY A 98 -3.19 -3.83 4.91
N ALA A 99 -3.82 -2.90 4.19
CA ALA A 99 -3.83 -1.48 4.54
C ALA A 99 -4.55 -1.23 5.87
N PHE A 100 -5.66 -1.93 6.12
CA PHE A 100 -6.33 -1.91 7.42
C PHE A 100 -5.40 -2.32 8.57
N TRP A 101 -4.67 -3.44 8.43
CA TRP A 101 -3.76 -3.89 9.49
C TRP A 101 -2.60 -2.91 9.73
N ALA A 102 -2.07 -2.29 8.67
CA ALA A 102 -1.10 -1.20 8.82
C ALA A 102 -1.69 0.00 9.57
N GLY A 103 -2.92 0.39 9.24
CA GLY A 103 -3.66 1.44 9.95
C GLY A 103 -3.86 1.11 11.44
N LEU A 104 -4.32 -0.10 11.74
CA LEU A 104 -4.54 -0.57 13.11
C LEU A 104 -3.24 -0.59 13.92
N PHE A 105 -2.16 -1.17 13.39
CA PHE A 105 -0.86 -1.20 14.07
C PHE A 105 -0.26 0.19 14.25
N SER A 106 -0.50 1.11 13.33
CA SER A 106 -0.08 2.50 13.52
C SER A 106 -0.82 3.20 14.66
N GLY A 107 -2.10 2.85 14.85
CA GLY A 107 -2.89 3.24 16.02
C GLY A 107 -2.36 2.65 17.31
N LEU A 108 -2.03 1.36 17.29
CA LEU A 108 -1.54 0.64 18.45
C LEU A 108 -0.14 1.11 18.88
N ALA A 109 0.77 1.33 17.92
CA ALA A 109 2.14 1.80 18.18
C ALA A 109 2.16 3.16 18.90
N ARG A 110 1.14 4.01 18.73
CA ARG A 110 0.98 5.24 19.52
C ARG A 110 0.93 4.95 21.02
N PHE A 111 0.14 3.96 21.41
CA PHE A 111 -0.10 3.65 22.82
C PHE A 111 0.95 2.72 23.42
N GLU A 112 1.61 1.93 22.59
CA GLU A 112 2.69 1.02 23.02
C GLU A 112 4.04 1.73 23.14
N SER A 113 4.36 2.63 22.21
CA SER A 113 5.71 3.22 22.12
C SER A 113 5.74 4.70 21.77
N THR A 114 4.60 5.34 21.53
CA THR A 114 4.53 6.69 20.92
C THR A 114 5.32 6.73 19.61
N TRP A 115 5.21 5.66 18.81
CA TRP A 115 5.93 5.45 17.54
C TRP A 115 7.47 5.48 17.66
N ASN A 116 8.01 5.19 18.85
CA ASN A 116 9.46 5.10 19.06
C ASN A 116 9.97 3.66 18.80
N PRO A 117 10.71 3.40 17.72
CA PRO A 117 11.23 2.06 17.43
C PRO A 117 12.31 1.59 18.43
N ARG A 118 12.89 2.50 19.21
CA ARG A 118 13.87 2.20 20.27
C ARG A 118 13.24 2.07 21.66
N ALA A 119 11.91 2.10 21.77
CA ALA A 119 11.22 1.99 23.04
C ALA A 119 11.50 0.65 23.73
N ALA A 120 11.81 0.70 25.03
CA ALA A 120 12.10 -0.46 25.87
C ALA A 120 11.18 -0.45 27.11
N GLY A 121 10.16 -1.30 27.11
CA GLY A 121 9.20 -1.44 28.20
C GLY A 121 9.61 -2.49 29.22
N GLY A 122 9.15 -2.34 30.46
CA GLY A 122 9.35 -3.32 31.53
C GLY A 122 10.82 -3.61 31.83
N GLY A 123 11.70 -2.62 31.70
CA GLY A 123 13.15 -2.80 31.85
C GLY A 123 13.83 -3.52 30.68
N GLY A 124 13.29 -3.41 29.46
CA GLY A 124 13.83 -4.04 28.24
C GLY A 124 13.25 -5.42 27.92
N ARG A 125 12.21 -5.83 28.66
CA ARG A 125 11.43 -7.06 28.40
C ARG A 125 10.62 -6.96 27.11
N TYR A 126 10.16 -5.76 26.79
CA TYR A 126 9.34 -5.45 25.62
C TYR A 126 10.04 -4.41 24.77
N ARG A 127 10.02 -4.59 23.45
CA ARG A 127 10.90 -3.84 22.53
C ARG A 127 10.15 -3.31 21.32
N GLY A 128 10.54 -2.11 20.92
CA GLY A 128 10.13 -1.47 19.67
C GLY A 128 8.68 -1.02 19.62
N LEU A 129 8.19 -0.84 18.38
CA LEU A 129 6.94 -0.15 18.09
C LEU A 129 5.72 -0.75 18.77
N LEU A 130 5.64 -2.08 18.78
CA LEU A 130 4.53 -2.86 19.35
C LEU A 130 4.91 -3.57 20.65
N GLN A 131 6.02 -3.19 21.29
CA GLN A 131 6.43 -3.69 22.60
C GLN A 131 6.43 -5.23 22.68
N ILE A 132 7.08 -5.86 21.69
CA ILE A 132 7.14 -7.33 21.57
C ILE A 132 8.29 -7.86 22.44
N SER A 133 8.07 -8.98 23.12
CA SER A 133 9.15 -9.66 23.84
C SER A 133 9.96 -10.56 22.91
N PRO A 134 11.30 -10.68 23.08
CA PRO A 134 12.10 -11.64 22.32
C PRO A 134 11.65 -13.09 22.47
N ALA A 135 11.09 -13.46 23.64
CA ALA A 135 10.56 -14.81 23.87
C ALA A 135 9.33 -15.07 23.01
N THR A 136 8.38 -14.13 22.96
CA THR A 136 7.19 -14.21 22.10
C THR A 136 7.58 -14.25 20.62
N ALA A 137 8.52 -13.40 20.20
CA ALA A 137 9.00 -13.36 18.82
C ALA A 137 9.58 -14.72 18.38
N ARG A 138 10.42 -15.35 19.22
CA ARG A 138 10.93 -16.71 18.96
C ARG A 138 9.82 -17.75 18.94
N TYR A 139 8.90 -17.72 19.91
CA TYR A 139 7.77 -18.65 19.98
C TYR A 139 6.88 -18.58 18.73
N ARG A 140 6.72 -17.39 18.14
CA ARG A 140 5.96 -17.18 16.90
C ARG A 140 6.77 -17.34 15.61
N GLY A 141 8.04 -17.74 15.71
CA GLY A 141 8.91 -17.92 14.54
C GLY A 141 9.15 -16.63 13.75
N CYS A 142 9.24 -15.49 14.43
CA CYS A 142 9.64 -14.24 13.79
C CYS A 142 11.11 -14.31 13.34
N SER A 143 11.42 -13.65 12.22
CA SER A 143 12.77 -13.58 11.66
C SER A 143 13.67 -12.64 12.47
N ILE A 144 14.15 -13.13 13.61
CA ILE A 144 15.11 -12.42 14.47
C ILE A 144 16.27 -13.36 14.83
N ASP A 145 17.49 -12.84 14.76
CA ASP A 145 18.69 -13.52 15.25
C ASP A 145 18.94 -13.14 16.72
N SER A 146 18.62 -11.89 17.06
CA SER A 146 18.75 -11.34 18.40
C SER A 146 17.45 -10.67 18.85
N GLY A 147 17.27 -10.54 20.17
CA GLY A 147 16.13 -9.75 20.65
C GLY A 147 16.22 -8.27 20.28
N ASP A 148 17.41 -7.75 19.96
CA ASP A 148 17.61 -6.33 19.65
C ASP A 148 17.13 -5.99 18.23
N ASP A 149 16.96 -7.00 17.39
CA ASP A 149 16.37 -6.87 16.05
C ASP A 149 14.92 -6.35 16.14
N LEU A 150 14.25 -6.56 17.28
CA LEU A 150 12.92 -6.00 17.54
C LEU A 150 12.89 -4.48 17.69
N TYR A 151 14.05 -3.82 17.77
CA TYR A 151 14.13 -2.37 17.71
C TYR A 151 14.19 -1.83 16.26
N ASP A 152 14.37 -2.70 15.26
CA ASP A 152 14.08 -2.33 13.88
C ASP A 152 12.56 -2.32 13.67
N GLY A 153 12.03 -1.19 13.22
CA GLY A 153 10.57 -1.02 13.11
C GLY A 153 9.92 -1.95 12.10
N ALA A 154 10.60 -2.25 10.98
CA ALA A 154 10.06 -3.17 9.97
C ALA A 154 9.99 -4.61 10.52
N THR A 155 11.07 -5.06 11.18
CA THR A 155 11.15 -6.36 11.85
C THR A 155 10.11 -6.48 12.96
N ASN A 156 9.96 -5.43 13.77
CA ASN A 156 8.96 -5.38 14.83
C ASN A 156 7.53 -5.52 14.30
N LEU A 157 7.18 -4.75 13.26
CA LEU A 157 5.84 -4.77 12.66
C LEU A 157 5.56 -6.06 11.90
N GLY A 158 6.54 -6.62 11.20
CA GLY A 158 6.41 -7.93 10.57
C GLY A 158 6.16 -9.04 11.61
N CYS A 159 6.87 -8.99 12.75
CA CYS A 159 6.63 -9.91 13.86
C CYS A 159 5.25 -9.69 14.51
N GLY A 160 4.85 -8.42 14.70
CA GLY A 160 3.52 -8.05 15.18
C GLY A 160 2.41 -8.60 14.29
N ALA A 161 2.57 -8.53 12.96
CA ALA A 161 1.64 -9.12 12.01
C ALA A 161 1.49 -10.64 12.22
N ARG A 162 2.59 -11.37 12.43
CA ARG A 162 2.54 -12.82 12.70
C ARG A 162 1.87 -13.18 14.02
N ILE A 163 2.15 -12.42 15.08
CA ILE A 163 1.49 -12.60 16.39
C ILE A 163 -0.02 -12.37 16.23
N ALA A 164 -0.40 -11.26 15.60
CA ALA A 164 -1.79 -10.90 15.36
C ALA A 164 -2.51 -11.92 14.46
N ALA A 165 -1.87 -12.39 13.38
CA ALA A 165 -2.43 -13.42 12.49
C ALA A 165 -2.85 -14.66 13.27
N ALA A 166 -1.94 -15.18 14.09
CA ALA A 166 -2.20 -16.37 14.88
C ALA A 166 -3.31 -16.16 15.92
N ALA A 167 -3.42 -14.97 16.50
CA ALA A 167 -4.47 -14.68 17.48
C ALA A 167 -5.83 -14.44 16.82
N VAL A 168 -5.88 -13.69 15.72
CA VAL A 168 -7.11 -13.40 14.96
C VAL A 168 -7.66 -14.68 14.31
N ALA A 169 -6.80 -15.53 13.75
CA ALA A 169 -7.22 -16.82 13.21
C ALA A 169 -7.77 -17.77 14.30
N ARG A 170 -7.18 -17.74 15.51
CA ARG A 170 -7.62 -18.55 16.64
C ARG A 170 -8.96 -18.06 17.22
N ASP A 171 -9.11 -16.74 17.38
CA ASP A 171 -10.21 -16.17 18.16
C ASP A 171 -11.35 -15.60 17.30
N GLY A 172 -11.11 -15.39 16.00
CA GLY A 172 -12.10 -14.85 15.07
C GLY A 172 -12.50 -13.40 15.33
N VAL A 173 -11.72 -12.64 16.09
CA VAL A 173 -11.98 -11.23 16.46
C VAL A 173 -10.72 -10.39 16.32
N VAL A 174 -10.86 -9.07 16.16
CA VAL A 174 -9.79 -8.09 16.28
C VAL A 174 -9.47 -7.84 17.76
N ALA A 175 -10.51 -7.61 18.57
CA ALA A 175 -10.35 -7.36 20.00
C ALA A 175 -11.30 -8.20 20.87
N GLY A 176 -12.52 -8.46 20.41
CA GLY A 176 -13.56 -9.04 21.25
C GLY A 176 -14.15 -8.01 22.22
N ARG A 177 -14.54 -8.43 23.41
CA ARG A 177 -15.32 -7.60 24.35
C ARG A 177 -14.86 -7.79 25.80
N PRO A 178 -15.25 -6.88 26.74
CA PRO A 178 -14.93 -7.05 28.15
C PRO A 178 -15.35 -8.43 28.69
N GLY A 179 -14.40 -9.14 29.31
CA GLY A 179 -14.60 -10.50 29.83
C GLY A 179 -14.36 -11.62 28.80
N ASP A 180 -14.14 -11.28 27.54
CA ASP A 180 -13.99 -12.20 26.41
C ASP A 180 -13.09 -11.56 25.34
N TRP A 181 -11.88 -11.18 25.77
CA TRP A 181 -10.87 -10.55 24.91
C TRP A 181 -10.15 -11.61 24.08
N GLY A 182 -9.96 -11.31 22.80
CA GLY A 182 -9.26 -12.18 21.86
C GLY A 182 -8.56 -11.39 20.76
N GLY A 183 -8.05 -12.09 19.76
CA GLY A 183 -7.40 -11.47 18.61
C GLY A 183 -6.19 -10.66 19.01
N VAL A 184 -6.05 -9.48 18.43
CA VAL A 184 -4.98 -8.53 18.76
C VAL A 184 -5.07 -8.09 20.23
N ALA A 185 -6.27 -7.99 20.83
CA ALA A 185 -6.37 -7.64 22.24
C ALA A 185 -5.84 -8.73 23.18
N ALA A 186 -5.60 -9.97 22.72
CA ALA A 186 -4.99 -11.01 23.53
C ALA A 186 -3.54 -10.67 23.92
N ASP A 187 -2.79 -10.07 23.00
CA ASP A 187 -1.38 -9.71 23.19
C ASP A 187 -1.19 -8.22 23.53
N TRP A 188 -2.11 -7.34 23.11
CA TRP A 188 -1.96 -5.89 23.23
C TRP A 188 -3.05 -5.22 24.09
N PRO A 189 -2.75 -4.94 25.39
CA PRO A 189 -3.69 -4.34 26.34
C PRO A 189 -4.34 -3.00 25.93
N PRO A 190 -3.71 -2.10 25.13
CA PRO A 190 -4.39 -0.88 24.69
C PRO A 190 -5.72 -1.12 23.98
N LEU A 191 -5.90 -2.26 23.30
CA LEU A 191 -7.18 -2.61 22.69
C LEU A 191 -8.26 -3.03 23.70
N ARG A 192 -7.90 -3.31 24.96
CA ARG A 192 -8.87 -3.62 26.03
C ARG A 192 -9.42 -2.33 26.67
N ASP A 193 -8.65 -1.26 26.64
CA ASP A 193 -9.09 0.07 27.09
C ASP A 193 -10.10 0.67 26.09
N PRO A 194 -11.31 1.06 26.55
CA PRO A 194 -12.37 1.52 25.65
C PRO A 194 -12.02 2.84 24.94
N ALA A 195 -11.30 3.76 25.58
CA ALA A 195 -10.95 5.04 24.97
C ALA A 195 -9.87 4.84 23.89
N LYS A 196 -8.83 4.06 24.18
CA LYS A 196 -7.76 3.77 23.22
C LYS A 196 -8.27 2.93 22.05
N ARG A 197 -9.07 1.89 22.31
CA ARG A 197 -9.72 1.08 21.25
C ARG A 197 -10.61 1.95 20.38
N GLY A 198 -11.42 2.82 20.99
CA GLY A 198 -12.27 3.77 20.26
C GLY A 198 -11.48 4.70 19.35
N GLU A 199 -10.33 5.21 19.81
CA GLU A 199 -9.46 6.06 18.99
C GLU A 199 -8.85 5.31 17.80
N ILE A 200 -8.40 4.07 18.00
CA ILE A 200 -7.85 3.22 16.92
C ILE A 200 -8.94 2.91 15.89
N ALA A 201 -10.11 2.48 16.36
CA ALA A 201 -11.25 2.15 15.52
C ALA A 201 -11.74 3.36 14.72
N ALA A 202 -11.86 4.53 15.34
CA ALA A 202 -12.24 5.76 14.66
C ALA A 202 -11.26 6.11 13.53
N PHE A 203 -9.96 5.94 13.76
CA PHE A 203 -8.95 6.18 12.73
C PHE A 203 -9.10 5.23 11.55
N THR A 204 -9.17 3.91 11.79
CA THR A 204 -9.25 2.92 10.70
C THR A 204 -10.56 3.01 9.93
N ARG A 205 -11.68 3.23 10.63
CA ARG A 205 -13.00 3.38 10.01
C ARG A 205 -13.09 4.58 9.06
N ALA A 206 -12.32 5.64 9.32
CA ALA A 206 -12.32 6.85 8.50
C ALA A 206 -11.52 6.69 7.19
N GLN A 207 -10.84 5.56 6.98
CA GLN A 207 -9.97 5.38 5.82
C GLN A 207 -10.74 4.96 4.58
N PRO A 208 -10.34 5.40 3.36
CA PRO A 208 -11.05 5.06 2.12
C PRO A 208 -11.18 3.55 1.86
N TYR A 209 -10.18 2.76 2.29
CA TYR A 209 -10.18 1.30 2.17
C TYR A 209 -11.16 0.60 3.13
N CYS A 210 -11.81 1.33 4.04
CA CYS A 210 -12.82 0.83 4.97
C CYS A 210 -14.23 1.39 4.69
N ALA A 211 -14.38 2.21 3.63
CA ALA A 211 -15.59 3.00 3.42
C ALA A 211 -16.86 2.18 3.09
N GLY A 212 -16.72 0.97 2.54
CA GLY A 212 -17.87 0.15 2.12
C GLY A 212 -18.51 0.63 0.83
#